data_AF-A0A485B8V2-F1
#
_entry.id   AF-A0A485B8V2-F1
#
_cell.length_a   1.000
_cell.length_b   1.000
_cell.length_c   1.000
_cell.angle_alpha   90.00
_cell.angle_beta   90.00
_cell.angle_gamma   90.00
#
_symmetry.space_group_name_H-M   'P 1'
#
loop_
_entity.id
_entity.type
_entity.pdbx_description
1 polymer ?
#
loop_
_entity_poly.entity_id
_entity_poly.type
_entity_poly.pdbx_seq_one_letter_code
_entity_poly.pdbx_strand_id
1 'polypeptide(L)'
;MPDLQKHLPPKAPLAAGRANLLPALLVIIAVSALCIFISKPLGPWNVIFANSGLYIDLLALLFLVFMLWNSAKVRMSHVAVNWVRYGLLLWIAGGTFDLMDEIFVQPRWMGYYCEDLLRLSGMLLTTIGIYKIIDRINILYVDARSQSLKDELTQLPNRRFFIDTIREKQGHQLALMILDIGLLQENK
;
A
#
# COMPACT_ATOMS: atom_id res chain seq x y z
N MET A 1 22.36 -10.27 -36.24
CA MET A 1 22.56 -9.09 -35.38
C MET A 1 21.27 -8.83 -34.59
N PRO A 2 21.17 -9.29 -33.33
CA PRO A 2 19.93 -9.23 -32.56
C PRO A 2 20.11 -8.47 -31.22
N ASP A 3 20.60 -7.23 -31.24
CA ASP A 3 20.83 -6.46 -30.00
C ASP A 3 20.15 -5.08 -29.95
N LEU A 4 19.30 -4.76 -30.93
CA LEU A 4 18.62 -3.47 -31.01
C LEU A 4 17.19 -3.49 -30.43
N GLN A 5 16.97 -4.21 -29.31
CA GLN A 5 15.68 -4.21 -28.60
C GLN A 5 15.78 -3.91 -27.10
N LYS A 6 16.99 -3.67 -26.56
CA LYS A 6 17.21 -3.44 -25.12
C LYS A 6 17.09 -1.98 -24.66
N HIS A 7 16.71 -1.04 -25.54
CA HIS A 7 16.58 0.38 -25.22
C HIS A 7 15.18 0.94 -25.42
N LEU A 8 14.14 0.15 -25.13
CA LEU A 8 12.85 0.75 -24.85
C LEU A 8 12.91 1.35 -23.44
N PRO A 9 12.69 2.67 -23.27
CA PRO A 9 12.52 3.25 -21.94
C PRO A 9 11.41 2.47 -21.22
N PRO A 10 11.49 2.29 -19.89
CA PRO A 10 10.42 1.66 -19.14
C PRO A 10 9.13 2.36 -19.52
N LYS A 11 8.20 1.60 -20.12
CA LYS A 11 6.90 2.07 -20.61
C LYS A 11 6.35 2.99 -19.52
N ALA A 12 6.30 4.30 -19.81
CA ALA A 12 5.81 5.28 -18.84
C ALA A 12 4.50 4.72 -18.30
N PRO A 13 4.32 4.61 -16.97
CA PRO A 13 3.09 4.06 -16.44
C PRO A 13 1.98 4.92 -17.01
N LEU A 14 1.10 4.29 -17.81
CA LEU A 14 -0.13 4.91 -18.30
C LEU A 14 -0.69 5.69 -17.13
N ALA A 15 -0.95 6.98 -17.35
CA ALA A 15 -1.52 7.90 -16.38
C ALA A 15 -2.72 7.23 -15.72
N ALA A 16 -2.47 6.55 -14.61
CA ALA A 16 -3.48 5.79 -13.90
C ALA A 16 -4.30 6.85 -13.21
N GLY A 17 -5.46 7.13 -13.82
CA GLY A 17 -6.37 8.19 -13.44
C GLY A 17 -6.49 8.27 -11.93
N ARG A 18 -6.41 9.50 -11.43
CA ARG A 18 -6.71 9.86 -10.05
C ARG A 18 -7.92 9.04 -9.63
N ALA A 19 -7.70 7.98 -8.85
CA ALA A 19 -8.77 7.09 -8.47
C ALA A 19 -9.73 7.92 -7.63
N ASN A 20 -10.86 8.28 -8.23
CA ASN A 20 -11.88 9.05 -7.56
C ASN A 20 -12.42 8.14 -6.45
N LEU A 21 -11.99 8.39 -5.21
CA LEU A 21 -12.53 7.75 -4.02
C LEU A 21 -13.97 8.21 -3.74
N LEU A 22 -14.39 9.30 -4.40
CA LEU A 22 -15.71 9.92 -4.33
C LEU A 22 -16.87 8.94 -4.61
N PRO A 23 -16.93 8.17 -5.71
CA PRO A 23 -18.00 7.22 -5.96
C PRO A 23 -18.13 6.15 -4.87
N ALA A 24 -17.00 5.61 -4.37
CA ALA A 24 -17.05 4.59 -3.32
C ALA A 24 -17.56 5.18 -1.99
N LEU A 25 -17.12 6.39 -1.63
CA LEU A 25 -17.65 7.14 -0.48
C LEU A 25 -19.14 7.45 -0.63
N LEU A 26 -19.59 7.88 -1.81
CA LEU A 26 -21.00 8.18 -2.08
C LEU A 26 -21.89 6.93 -1.94
N VAL A 27 -21.42 5.76 -2.38
CA VAL A 27 -22.15 4.51 -2.19
C VAL A 27 -22.27 4.17 -0.70
N ILE A 28 -21.20 4.31 0.07
CA ILE A 28 -21.23 4.06 1.52
C ILE A 28 -22.22 5.01 2.22
N ILE A 29 -22.18 6.29 1.87
CA ILE A 29 -23.09 7.32 2.41
C ILE A 29 -24.55 7.05 2.00
N ALA A 30 -24.78 6.64 0.76
CA ALA A 30 -26.13 6.35 0.28
C ALA A 30 -26.74 5.12 0.97
N VAL A 31 -25.96 4.06 1.18
CA VAL A 31 -26.43 2.85 1.86
C VAL A 31 -26.64 3.10 3.36
N SER A 32 -25.77 3.86 4.01
CA SER A 32 -25.96 4.22 5.42
C SER A 32 -27.16 5.16 5.62
N ALA A 33 -27.36 6.16 4.75
CA ALA A 33 -28.53 7.03 4.78
C ALA A 33 -29.84 6.27 4.54
N LEU A 34 -29.84 5.30 3.61
CA LEU A 34 -30.98 4.41 3.39
C LEU A 34 -31.29 3.56 4.63
N CYS A 35 -30.26 3.08 5.33
CA CYS A 35 -30.45 2.29 6.56
C CYS A 35 -31.00 3.13 7.71
N ILE A 36 -30.54 4.38 7.88
CA ILE A 36 -31.09 5.32 8.87
C ILE A 36 -32.56 5.61 8.58
N PHE A 37 -32.94 5.75 7.31
CA PHE A 37 -34.33 6.01 6.93
C PHE A 37 -35.28 4.84 7.26
N ILE A 38 -34.78 3.61 7.17
CA ILE A 38 -35.59 2.39 7.38
C ILE A 38 -35.62 1.96 8.85
N SER A 39 -34.58 2.26 9.63
CA SER A 39 -34.37 1.65 10.95
C SER A 39 -34.90 2.51 12.10
N LYS A 40 -35.48 1.85 13.11
CA LYS A 40 -35.93 2.52 14.34
C LYS A 40 -34.78 2.61 15.36
N PRO A 41 -34.64 3.70 16.11
CA PRO A 41 -33.62 3.82 17.15
C PRO A 41 -33.84 2.81 18.27
N LEU A 42 -32.77 2.26 18.85
CA LEU A 42 -32.80 1.23 19.91
C LEU A 42 -33.48 1.71 21.19
N GLY A 43 -33.45 3.01 21.45
CA GLY A 43 -34.00 3.60 22.67
C GLY A 43 -33.76 5.10 22.75
N PRO A 44 -34.07 5.72 23.90
CA PRO A 44 -33.72 7.11 24.15
C PRO A 44 -32.20 7.30 24.21
N TRP A 45 -31.73 8.47 23.78
CA TRP A 45 -30.31 8.79 23.59
C TRP A 45 -29.43 8.52 24.82
N ASN A 46 -29.98 8.68 26.03
CA ASN A 46 -29.26 8.40 27.28
C ASN A 46 -28.86 6.92 27.43
N VAL A 47 -29.66 5.98 26.93
CA VAL A 47 -29.36 4.54 26.97
C VAL A 47 -28.32 4.20 25.90
N ILE A 48 -28.42 4.82 24.72
CA ILE A 48 -27.47 4.64 23.62
C ILE A 48 -26.07 5.15 24.01
N PHE A 49 -25.98 6.35 24.60
CA PHE A 49 -24.70 6.90 25.07
C PHE A 49 -24.15 6.20 26.32
N ALA A 50 -24.98 5.48 27.07
CA ALA A 50 -24.49 4.65 28.18
C ALA A 50 -23.86 3.34 27.69
N ASN A 51 -24.07 2.96 26.43
CA ASN A 51 -23.55 1.71 25.89
C ASN A 51 -22.06 1.83 25.58
N SER A 52 -21.27 0.94 26.17
CA SER A 52 -19.82 0.93 26.01
C SER A 52 -19.39 0.50 24.60
N GLY A 53 -20.19 -0.32 23.91
CA GLY A 53 -19.93 -0.81 22.55
C GLY A 53 -19.75 0.33 21.54
N LEU A 54 -20.66 1.30 21.57
CA LEU A 54 -20.62 2.50 20.72
C LEU A 54 -19.26 3.23 20.75
N TYR A 55 -18.64 3.36 21.91
CA TYR A 55 -17.34 4.04 22.03
C TYR A 55 -16.20 3.22 21.43
N ILE A 56 -16.25 1.90 21.58
CA ILE A 56 -15.25 0.99 21.02
C ILE A 56 -15.32 1.03 19.50
N ASP A 57 -16.52 0.98 18.93
CA ASP A 57 -16.71 0.95 17.47
C ASP A 57 -16.38 2.31 16.85
N LEU A 58 -16.72 3.40 17.55
CA LEU A 58 -16.33 4.75 17.15
C LEU A 58 -14.81 4.94 17.16
N LEU A 59 -14.11 4.41 18.17
CA LEU A 59 -12.65 4.46 18.23
C LEU A 59 -12.01 3.61 17.12
N ALA A 60 -12.55 2.42 16.86
CA ALA A 60 -12.11 1.55 15.77
C ALA A 60 -12.30 2.22 14.41
N LEU A 61 -13.44 2.89 14.19
CA LEU A 61 -13.73 3.62 12.96
C LEU A 61 -12.80 4.83 12.78
N LEU A 62 -12.51 5.57 13.85
CA LEU A 62 -11.55 6.68 13.83
C LEU A 62 -10.13 6.19 13.46
N PHE A 63 -9.72 5.03 13.98
CA PHE A 63 -8.46 4.42 13.62
C PHE A 63 -8.38 4.04 12.13
N LEU A 64 -9.45 3.48 11.57
CA LEU A 64 -9.52 3.16 10.14
C LEU A 64 -9.49 4.42 9.26
N VAL A 65 -10.19 5.48 9.65
CA VAL A 65 -10.12 6.78 8.96
C VAL A 65 -8.71 7.36 9.02
N PHE A 66 -8.04 7.26 10.17
CA PHE A 66 -6.64 7.66 10.32
C PHE A 66 -5.73 6.85 9.39
N MET A 67 -5.90 5.53 9.29
CA MET A 67 -5.15 4.69 8.34
C MET A 67 -5.38 5.14 6.88
N LEU A 68 -6.63 5.41 6.49
CA LEU A 68 -6.96 5.90 5.15
C LEU A 68 -6.29 7.25 4.87
N TRP A 69 -6.30 8.17 5.84
CA TRP A 69 -5.62 9.46 5.75
C TRP A 69 -4.11 9.31 5.53
N ASN A 70 -3.45 8.41 6.28
CA ASN A 70 -2.03 8.13 6.10
C ASN A 70 -1.73 7.53 4.73
N SER A 71 -2.58 6.61 4.25
CA SER A 71 -2.49 6.05 2.90
C SER A 71 -2.64 7.10 1.79
N ALA A 72 -3.37 8.19 2.03
CA ALA A 72 -3.49 9.30 1.08
C ALA A 72 -2.17 10.08 0.90
N LYS A 73 -1.32 10.16 1.96
CA LYS A 73 -0.03 10.85 1.92
C LYS A 73 1.08 10.05 1.23
N VAL A 74 0.96 8.73 1.16
CA VAL A 74 1.96 7.86 0.52
C VAL A 74 1.84 7.96 -1.01
N ARG A 75 2.85 8.57 -1.66
CA ARG A 75 2.93 8.77 -3.12
C ARG A 75 3.65 7.61 -3.84
N MET A 76 3.45 6.37 -3.41
CA MET A 76 4.01 5.19 -4.08
C MET A 76 3.02 4.64 -5.12
N SER A 77 3.55 3.81 -6.04
CA SER A 77 2.83 2.98 -7.03
C SER A 77 1.29 3.09 -6.96
N HIS A 78 0.71 3.87 -7.88
CA HIS A 78 -0.72 4.20 -7.88
C HIS A 78 -1.62 2.97 -7.81
N VAL A 79 -1.22 1.85 -8.41
CA VAL A 79 -2.04 0.64 -8.43
C VAL A 79 -2.08 -0.01 -7.04
N ALA A 80 -0.94 -0.32 -6.42
CA ALA A 80 -0.90 -1.04 -5.14
C ALA A 80 -1.53 -0.23 -4.00
N VAL A 81 -1.28 1.08 -3.99
CA VAL A 81 -1.88 2.00 -3.00
C VAL A 81 -3.40 2.10 -3.18
N ASN A 82 -3.91 2.03 -4.41
CA ASN A 82 -5.36 2.02 -4.65
C ASN A 82 -6.03 0.75 -4.09
N TRP A 83 -5.39 -0.43 -4.20
CA TRP A 83 -5.92 -1.65 -3.57
C TRP A 83 -6.07 -1.50 -2.06
N VAL A 84 -5.08 -0.91 -1.39
CA VAL A 84 -5.16 -0.60 0.06
C VAL A 84 -6.28 0.40 0.35
N ARG A 85 -6.41 1.47 -0.45
CA ARG A 85 -7.46 2.49 -0.25
C ARG A 85 -8.87 1.92 -0.42
N TYR A 86 -9.10 1.09 -1.44
CA TYR A 86 -10.39 0.44 -1.64
C TYR A 86 -10.69 -0.56 -0.53
N GLY A 87 -9.70 -1.34 -0.09
CA GLY A 87 -9.87 -2.22 1.07
C GLY A 87 -10.21 -1.44 2.35
N LEU A 88 -9.53 -0.33 2.61
CA LEU A 88 -9.80 0.52 3.78
C LEU A 88 -11.18 1.17 3.72
N LEU A 89 -11.61 1.65 2.55
CA LEU A 89 -12.96 2.21 2.38
C LEU A 89 -14.04 1.17 2.67
N LEU A 90 -13.85 -0.04 2.16
CA LEU A 90 -14.80 -1.12 2.29
C LEU A 90 -14.83 -1.66 3.74
N TRP A 91 -13.68 -1.63 4.43
CA TRP A 91 -13.60 -1.91 5.86
C TRP A 91 -14.28 -0.82 6.71
N ILE A 92 -14.09 0.47 6.39
CA ILE A 92 -14.79 1.58 7.05
C ILE A 92 -16.31 1.44 6.88
N ALA A 93 -16.77 1.01 5.71
CA ALA A 93 -18.18 0.74 5.47
C ALA A 93 -18.72 -0.35 6.41
N GLY A 94 -18.01 -1.48 6.55
CA GLY A 94 -18.35 -2.53 7.53
C GLY A 94 -18.37 -2.00 8.96
N GLY A 95 -17.36 -1.23 9.37
CA GLY A 95 -17.32 -0.60 10.69
C GLY A 95 -18.40 0.46 10.93
N THR A 96 -18.96 1.05 9.87
CA THR A 96 -20.11 1.97 9.98
C THR A 96 -21.39 1.19 10.27
N PHE A 97 -21.54 -0.03 9.73
CA PHE A 97 -22.68 -0.90 10.03
C PHE A 97 -22.64 -1.45 11.45
N ASP A 98 -21.44 -1.79 11.93
CA ASP A 98 -21.15 -2.16 13.31
C ASP A 98 -21.53 -1.01 14.25
N LEU A 99 -21.05 0.22 14.03
CA LEU A 99 -21.49 1.38 14.83
C LEU A 99 -23.02 1.64 14.75
N MET A 100 -23.67 1.25 13.64
CA MET A 100 -25.09 1.48 13.43
C MET A 100 -25.96 0.51 14.23
N ASP A 101 -25.51 -0.71 14.51
CA ASP A 101 -26.31 -1.71 15.24
C ASP A 101 -26.46 -1.34 16.74
N GLU A 102 -25.50 -0.59 17.27
CA GLU A 102 -25.52 0.00 18.62
C GLU A 102 -26.53 1.15 18.75
N ILE A 103 -26.90 1.78 17.63
CA ILE A 103 -27.78 2.96 17.61
C ILE A 103 -29.20 2.59 17.12
N PHE A 104 -29.31 1.68 16.15
CA PHE A 104 -30.54 1.35 15.44
C PHE A 104 -30.83 -0.15 15.43
N VAL A 105 -32.11 -0.51 15.43
CA VAL A 105 -32.54 -1.91 15.42
C VAL A 105 -32.22 -2.50 14.04
N GLN A 106 -31.09 -3.18 13.93
CA GLN A 106 -30.62 -3.74 12.67
C GLN A 106 -31.26 -5.12 12.40
N PRO A 107 -31.78 -5.37 11.19
CA PRO A 107 -32.29 -6.69 10.84
C PRO A 107 -31.13 -7.69 10.68
N ARG A 108 -31.28 -8.90 11.21
CA ARG A 108 -30.19 -9.91 11.32
C ARG A 108 -29.47 -10.24 10.01
N TRP A 109 -30.16 -10.18 8.86
CA TRP A 109 -29.52 -10.42 7.56
C TRP A 109 -28.52 -9.32 7.20
N MET A 110 -28.77 -8.07 7.61
CA MET A 110 -27.90 -6.94 7.35
C MET A 110 -26.59 -7.06 8.13
N GLY A 111 -26.63 -7.51 9.39
CA GLY A 111 -25.42 -7.81 10.17
C GLY A 111 -24.55 -8.84 9.44
N TYR A 112 -25.09 -10.04 9.20
CA TYR A 112 -24.28 -11.11 8.57
C TYR A 112 -23.77 -10.79 7.15
N TYR A 113 -24.57 -10.14 6.30
CA TYR A 113 -24.19 -9.94 4.90
C TYR A 113 -23.53 -8.60 4.61
N CYS A 114 -23.86 -7.55 5.36
CA CYS A 114 -23.33 -6.21 5.08
C CYS A 114 -22.26 -5.79 6.07
N GLU A 115 -22.32 -6.21 7.32
CA GLU A 115 -21.26 -5.90 8.28
C GLU A 115 -20.07 -6.85 8.07
N ASP A 116 -20.27 -8.16 8.29
CA ASP A 116 -19.20 -9.16 8.27
C ASP A 116 -18.55 -9.29 6.88
N LEU A 117 -19.35 -9.34 5.82
CA LEU A 117 -18.82 -9.54 4.47
C LEU A 117 -18.02 -8.33 3.99
N LEU A 118 -18.48 -7.10 4.30
CA LEU A 118 -17.71 -5.90 3.96
C LEU A 118 -16.45 -5.83 4.84
N ARG A 119 -16.55 -6.12 6.13
CA ARG A 119 -15.38 -6.15 7.02
C ARG A 119 -14.32 -7.14 6.52
N LEU A 120 -14.70 -8.38 6.22
CA LEU A 120 -13.79 -9.42 5.73
C LEU A 120 -13.20 -9.11 4.36
N SER A 121 -14.02 -8.65 3.41
CA SER A 121 -13.50 -8.30 2.09
C SER A 121 -12.61 -7.05 2.13
N GLY A 122 -12.89 -6.10 3.02
CA GLY A 122 -12.03 -4.96 3.32
C GLY A 122 -10.67 -5.38 3.87
N MET A 123 -10.65 -6.26 4.88
CA MET A 123 -9.42 -6.85 5.44
C MET A 123 -8.61 -7.63 4.39
N LEU A 124 -9.27 -8.38 3.53
CA LEU A 124 -8.61 -9.15 2.47
C LEU A 124 -7.98 -8.22 1.42
N LEU A 125 -8.73 -7.22 0.95
CA LEU A 125 -8.25 -6.24 -0.03
C LEU A 125 -7.07 -5.41 0.51
N THR A 126 -7.14 -4.99 1.77
CA THR A 126 -6.03 -4.27 2.41
C THR A 126 -4.78 -5.12 2.51
N THR A 127 -4.90 -6.38 2.93
CA THR A 127 -3.77 -7.33 3.01
C THR A 127 -3.13 -7.57 1.65
N ILE A 128 -3.91 -7.80 0.60
CA ILE A 128 -3.40 -7.95 -0.78
C ILE A 128 -2.67 -6.67 -1.23
N GLY A 129 -3.24 -5.50 -0.92
CA GLY A 129 -2.62 -4.22 -1.22
C GLY A 129 -1.26 -4.04 -0.52
N ILE A 130 -1.18 -4.39 0.77
CA ILE A 130 0.06 -4.33 1.56
C ILE A 130 1.11 -5.29 0.97
N TYR A 131 0.74 -6.53 0.65
CA TYR A 131 1.63 -7.50 0.03
C TYR A 131 2.26 -6.94 -1.27
N LYS A 132 1.43 -6.35 -2.15
CA LYS A 132 1.91 -5.73 -3.39
C LYS A 132 2.85 -4.53 -3.15
N ILE A 133 2.63 -3.77 -2.06
CA ILE A 133 3.54 -2.67 -1.69
C ILE A 133 4.89 -3.23 -1.25
N ILE A 134 4.89 -4.26 -0.40
CA ILE A 134 6.12 -4.89 0.10
C ILE A 134 6.92 -5.49 -1.07
N ASP A 135 6.27 -6.23 -1.96
CA ASP A 135 6.91 -6.81 -3.15
C ASP A 135 7.55 -5.71 -4.01
N ARG A 136 6.85 -4.59 -4.21
CA ARG A 136 7.39 -3.46 -4.97
C ARG A 136 8.59 -2.81 -4.27
N ILE A 137 8.54 -2.65 -2.94
CA ILE A 137 9.65 -2.12 -2.15
C ILE A 137 10.85 -3.07 -2.23
N ASN A 138 10.63 -4.39 -2.18
CA ASN A 138 11.69 -5.38 -2.28
C ASN A 138 12.39 -5.32 -3.65
N ILE A 139 11.63 -5.21 -4.74
CA ILE A 139 12.19 -5.02 -6.08
C ILE A 139 13.01 -3.72 -6.15
N LEU A 140 12.47 -2.60 -5.66
CA LEU A 140 13.17 -1.31 -5.62
C LEU A 140 14.44 -1.37 -4.76
N TYR A 141 14.40 -2.12 -3.66
CA TYR A 141 15.54 -2.33 -2.77
C TYR A 141 16.65 -3.14 -3.46
N VAL A 142 16.28 -4.24 -4.14
CA VAL A 142 17.23 -5.05 -4.92
C VAL A 142 17.83 -4.24 -6.07
N ASP A 143 17.02 -3.43 -6.74
CA ASP A 143 17.47 -2.56 -7.84
C ASP A 143 18.45 -1.50 -7.35
N ALA A 144 18.08 -0.76 -6.28
CA ALA A 144 18.95 0.23 -5.64
C ALA A 144 20.24 -0.39 -5.12
N ARG A 145 20.18 -1.61 -4.55
CA ARG A 145 21.38 -2.35 -4.15
C ARG A 145 22.26 -2.66 -5.36
N SER A 146 21.69 -3.11 -6.47
CA SER A 146 22.45 -3.41 -7.68
C SER A 146 23.10 -2.15 -8.28
N GLN A 147 22.38 -1.03 -8.29
CA GLN A 147 22.89 0.26 -8.76
C GLN A 147 23.94 0.85 -7.81
N SER A 148 23.84 0.61 -6.50
CA SER A 148 24.88 1.04 -5.55
C SER A 148 26.21 0.27 -5.70
N LEU A 149 26.13 -0.97 -6.21
CA LEU A 149 27.27 -1.87 -6.35
C LEU A 149 27.86 -1.88 -7.76
N LYS A 150 27.22 -1.24 -8.73
CA LYS A 150 27.70 -1.11 -10.11
C LYS A 150 28.00 0.36 -10.41
N ASP A 151 29.11 0.62 -11.07
CA ASP A 151 29.43 1.94 -11.59
C ASP A 151 28.52 2.25 -12.79
N GLU A 152 27.87 3.42 -12.79
CA GLU A 152 26.87 3.79 -13.80
C GLU A 152 27.48 3.92 -15.21
N LEU A 153 28.74 4.35 -15.28
CA LEU A 153 29.41 4.68 -16.54
C LEU A 153 29.96 3.44 -17.26
N THR A 154 30.43 2.45 -16.50
CA THR A 154 31.10 1.24 -17.05
C THR A 154 30.33 -0.06 -16.82
N GLN A 155 29.26 -0.02 -16.02
CA GLN A 155 28.50 -1.21 -15.55
C GLN A 155 29.35 -2.24 -14.77
N LEU A 156 30.60 -1.91 -14.47
CA LEU A 156 31.52 -2.75 -13.69
C LEU A 156 31.22 -2.64 -12.19
N PRO A 157 31.63 -3.65 -11.39
CA PRO A 157 31.46 -3.60 -9.94
C PRO A 157 32.21 -2.41 -9.33
N ASN A 158 31.52 -1.63 -8.49
CA ASN A 158 32.07 -0.46 -7.83
C ASN A 158 33.15 -0.86 -6.80
N ARG A 159 34.06 0.06 -6.48
CA ARG A 159 35.12 -0.08 -5.47
C ARG A 159 34.63 -0.69 -4.15
N ARG A 160 33.40 -0.37 -3.73
CA ARG A 160 32.80 -0.91 -2.50
C ARG A 160 32.58 -2.43 -2.59
N PHE A 161 32.05 -2.92 -3.70
CA PHE A 161 31.89 -4.36 -3.97
C PHE A 161 33.25 -5.08 -4.03
N PHE A 162 34.26 -4.44 -4.62
CA PHE A 162 35.61 -4.98 -4.69
C PHE A 162 36.26 -5.16 -3.30
N ILE A 163 36.18 -4.15 -2.43
CA ILE A 163 36.73 -4.24 -1.06
C ILE A 163 36.00 -5.32 -0.24
N ASP A 164 34.68 -5.41 -0.34
CA ASP A 164 33.91 -6.44 0.37
C ASP A 164 34.26 -7.85 -0.10
N THR A 165 34.46 -8.06 -1.40
CA THR A 165 34.86 -9.36 -1.98
C THR A 165 36.26 -9.79 -1.53
N ILE A 166 37.22 -8.85 -1.51
CA ILE A 166 38.59 -9.13 -1.02
C ILE A 166 38.56 -9.50 0.46
N ARG A 167 37.72 -8.82 1.25
CA ARG A 167 37.57 -9.09 2.69
C ARG A 167 36.92 -10.44 2.98
N GLU A 168 35.89 -10.81 2.21
CA GLU A 168 35.21 -12.11 2.34
C GLU A 168 36.13 -13.29 1.93
N LYS A 169 37.05 -13.05 0.99
CA LYS A 169 38.01 -14.06 0.52
C LYS A 169 39.37 -14.02 1.24
N GLN A 170 39.49 -13.25 2.34
CA GLN A 170 40.71 -13.25 3.16
C GLN A 170 41.01 -14.67 3.66
N GLY A 171 42.19 -15.21 3.28
CA GLY A 171 42.64 -16.56 3.62
C GLY A 171 42.80 -17.52 2.43
N HIS A 172 42.36 -17.13 1.23
CA HIS A 172 42.64 -17.87 -0.02
C HIS A 172 43.71 -17.14 -0.85
N GLN A 173 44.51 -17.89 -1.63
CA GLN A 173 45.41 -17.29 -2.62
C GLN A 173 44.57 -16.56 -3.68
N LEU A 174 44.65 -15.23 -3.67
CA LEU A 174 43.97 -14.34 -4.61
C LEU A 174 45.01 -13.67 -5.50
N ALA A 175 44.74 -13.61 -6.81
CA ALA A 175 45.51 -12.81 -7.75
C ALA A 175 44.78 -11.47 -7.96
N LEU A 176 45.48 -10.36 -7.72
CA LEU A 176 44.96 -9.01 -7.94
C LEU A 176 45.62 -8.42 -9.19
N MET A 177 44.80 -8.01 -10.16
CA MET A 177 45.24 -7.28 -11.34
C MET A 177 44.65 -5.86 -11.28
N ILE A 178 45.52 -4.85 -11.32
CA ILE A 178 45.13 -3.44 -11.41
C ILE A 178 45.56 -2.96 -12.78
N LEU A 179 44.62 -2.43 -13.55
CA LEU A 179 44.85 -1.89 -14.89
C LEU A 179 44.61 -0.38 -14.84
N ASP A 180 45.63 0.40 -15.17
CA ASP A 180 45.52 1.86 -15.30
C ASP A 180 45.47 2.25 -16.78
N ILE A 181 44.54 3.13 -17.14
CA ILE A 181 44.32 3.56 -18.53
C ILE A 181 44.74 5.03 -18.64
N GLY A 182 45.92 5.28 -19.21
CA GLY A 182 46.53 6.62 -19.28
C GLY A 182 46.00 7.57 -20.35
N LEU A 183 44.92 7.24 -21.07
CA LEU A 183 44.49 7.97 -22.29
C LEU A 183 43.42 9.06 -22.05
N LEU A 184 43.08 9.37 -20.79
CA LEU A 184 41.91 10.20 -20.46
C LEU A 184 42.18 11.71 -20.36
N GLN A 185 43.43 12.18 -20.43
CA GLN A 185 43.78 13.61 -20.23
C GLN A 185 44.07 14.39 -21.51
N GLU A 186 43.95 13.78 -22.69
CA GLU A 186 44.37 14.40 -23.96
C GLU A 186 43.17 14.80 -24.83
N ASN A 187 42.45 15.84 -24.41
CA ASN A 187 41.75 16.75 -25.32
C ASN A 187 41.38 18.02 -24.57
N LYS A 188 42.18 19.06 -24.79
CA LYS A 188 41.92 20.44 -24.40
C LYS A 188 41.57 21.23 -25.64
#